data_AF-A0A4Q5S532-F1
#
_entry.id   AF-A0A4Q5S532-F1
#
_cell.length_a   1.000
_cell.length_b   1.000
_cell.length_c   1.000
_cell.angle_alpha   90.00
_cell.angle_beta   90.00
_cell.angle_gamma   90.00
#
_symmetry.space_group_name_H-M   'P 1'
#
loop_
_entity.id
_entity.type
_entity.pdbx_description
1 polymer ?
#
loop_
_entity_poly.entity_id
_entity_poly.type
_entity_poly.pdbx_seq_one_letter_code
_entity_poly.pdbx_strand_id
1 'polypeptide(L)'
;MNLFKIHRLILFFTLSALFFSCTSPDFSPKPRGFFRLNFPKKVYRAYNGNCPFTFNYPVYANIGPDKNRNAQPCWFNLEFPDFKGTLHLSYMPITSKKVFNELIEDAHTFAFKHTVKATGIDEGTIAYPDRKMYGIYYRIDGNTAS
;
A
#
# COMPACT_ATOMS: atom_id res chain seq x y z
N MET A 1 10.39 3.22 -76.20
CA MET A 1 10.46 3.82 -74.84
C MET A 1 11.70 3.25 -74.17
N ASN A 2 12.73 4.07 -73.94
CA ASN A 2 14.10 3.59 -73.69
C ASN A 2 14.22 2.85 -72.36
N LEU A 3 14.67 1.58 -72.40
CA LEU A 3 14.91 0.73 -71.21
C LEU A 3 15.76 1.43 -70.14
N PHE A 4 16.70 2.30 -70.55
CA PHE A 4 17.53 3.11 -69.66
C PHE A 4 16.74 4.12 -68.82
N LYS A 5 15.64 4.69 -69.34
CA LYS A 5 14.76 5.60 -68.57
C LYS A 5 13.95 4.83 -67.53
N ILE A 6 13.49 3.63 -67.87
CA ILE A 6 12.73 2.75 -66.96
C ILE A 6 13.61 2.30 -65.80
N HIS A 7 14.87 1.93 -66.06
CA HIS A 7 15.81 1.52 -65.01
C HIS A 7 16.15 2.66 -64.03
N ARG A 8 16.30 3.90 -64.54
CA ARG A 8 16.49 5.09 -63.69
C ARG A 8 15.26 5.41 -62.85
N LEU A 9 14.06 5.21 -63.39
CA LEU A 9 12.80 5.43 -62.67
C LEU A 9 12.62 4.40 -61.55
N ILE A 10 12.93 3.13 -61.82
CA ILE A 10 12.90 2.04 -60.82
C ILE A 10 13.91 2.33 -59.71
N LEU A 11 15.16 2.69 -60.06
CA LEU A 11 16.20 3.04 -59.09
C LEU A 11 15.76 4.17 -58.16
N PHE A 12 15.18 5.24 -58.74
CA PHE A 12 14.68 6.38 -57.98
C PHE A 12 13.51 6.00 -57.06
N PHE A 13 12.61 5.12 -57.52
CA PHE A 13 11.48 4.63 -56.72
C PHE A 13 11.95 3.74 -55.56
N THR A 14 12.90 2.83 -55.79
CA THR A 14 13.51 2.03 -54.72
C THR A 14 14.28 2.89 -53.71
N LEU A 15 14.97 3.94 -54.17
CA LEU A 15 15.70 4.84 -53.28
C LEU A 15 14.74 5.67 -52.42
N SER A 16 13.62 6.14 -53.00
CA SER A 16 12.55 6.83 -52.26
C SER A 16 11.90 5.93 -51.21
N ALA A 17 11.62 4.67 -51.53
CA ALA A 17 11.00 3.71 -50.62
C ALA A 17 11.87 3.43 -49.37
N LEU A 18 13.20 3.51 -49.48
CA LEU A 18 14.11 3.34 -48.34
C LEU A 18 13.97 4.50 -47.32
N PHE A 19 13.67 5.72 -47.77
CA PHE A 19 13.49 6.89 -46.90
C PHE A 19 12.17 6.88 -46.12
N PHE A 20 11.18 6.09 -46.53
CA PHE A 20 9.89 5.94 -45.82
C PHE A 20 9.84 4.72 -44.89
N SER A 21 10.92 3.93 -44.77
CA SER A 21 10.93 2.68 -43.99
C SER A 21 11.11 2.83 -42.48
N CYS A 22 11.32 4.05 -41.97
CA CYS A 22 11.50 4.31 -40.54
C CYS A 22 10.30 5.05 -39.95
N THR A 23 9.36 4.31 -39.37
CA THR A 23 8.51 4.82 -38.27
C THR A 23 7.91 3.65 -37.48
N SER A 24 8.74 2.88 -36.79
CA SER A 24 8.29 2.22 -35.56
C SER A 24 8.44 3.24 -34.43
N PRO A 25 7.35 3.72 -33.81
CA PRO A 25 7.47 4.44 -32.55
C PRO A 25 7.90 3.41 -31.51
N ASP A 26 9.21 3.19 -31.38
CA ASP A 26 9.79 2.44 -30.26
C ASP A 26 9.59 3.27 -29.00
N PHE A 27 8.39 3.16 -28.44
CA PHE A 27 8.03 3.79 -27.19
C PHE A 27 8.58 2.91 -26.06
N SER A 28 9.83 3.14 -25.68
CA SER A 28 10.36 2.54 -24.46
C SER A 28 9.64 3.15 -23.26
N PRO A 29 8.87 2.38 -22.47
CA PRO A 29 8.22 2.92 -21.29
C PRO A 29 9.27 3.43 -20.32
N LYS A 30 9.00 4.56 -19.67
CA LYS A 30 9.88 5.07 -18.62
C LYS A 30 10.04 4.00 -17.54
N PRO A 31 11.24 3.80 -16.97
CA PRO A 31 11.43 2.91 -15.83
C PRO A 31 10.46 3.27 -14.71
N ARG A 32 9.96 2.27 -13.99
CA ARG A 32 9.09 2.49 -12.84
C ARG A 32 9.82 3.35 -11.81
N GLY A 33 9.29 4.53 -11.54
CA GLY A 33 9.79 5.39 -10.47
C GLY A 33 9.34 4.84 -9.13
N PHE A 34 10.29 4.63 -8.22
CA PHE A 34 9.98 4.35 -6.82
C PHE A 34 9.99 5.65 -6.02
N PHE A 35 9.20 5.71 -4.95
CA PHE A 35 9.29 6.81 -4.01
C PHE A 35 10.69 6.84 -3.39
N ARG A 36 11.38 7.98 -3.50
CA ARG A 36 12.63 8.22 -2.76
C ARG A 36 12.28 8.61 -1.32
N LEU A 37 11.93 7.62 -0.51
CA LEU A 37 11.64 7.81 0.91
C LEU A 37 12.95 7.78 1.71
N ASN A 38 13.30 8.91 2.31
CA ASN A 38 14.39 8.98 3.29
C ASN A 38 13.79 8.71 4.67
N PHE A 39 14.01 7.50 5.20
CA PHE A 39 13.56 7.16 6.54
C PHE A 39 14.62 7.61 7.58
N PRO A 40 14.21 8.29 8.67
CA PRO A 40 15.09 8.56 9.79
C PRO A 40 15.69 7.27 10.37
N LYS A 41 16.76 7.42 11.15
CA LYS A 41 17.33 6.31 11.91
C LYS A 41 16.23 5.69 12.79
N LYS A 42 16.11 4.36 12.75
CA LYS A 42 15.13 3.59 13.51
C LYS A 42 15.48 3.60 15.01
N VAL A 43 15.11 4.67 15.69
CA VAL A 43 15.24 4.84 17.13
C VAL A 43 13.84 4.84 17.73
N TYR A 44 13.67 4.09 18.81
CA TYR A 44 12.37 3.84 19.43
C TYR A 44 12.35 4.31 20.88
N ARG A 45 11.15 4.65 21.35
CA ARG A 45 10.85 4.89 22.77
C ARG A 45 9.66 4.03 23.19
N ALA A 46 9.64 3.64 24.45
CA ALA A 46 8.54 2.87 25.03
C ALA A 46 7.34 3.76 25.34
N TYR A 47 6.14 3.25 25.09
CA TYR A 47 4.90 3.83 25.57
C TYR A 47 4.65 3.41 27.02
N ASN A 48 4.53 4.41 27.92
CA ASN A 48 4.36 4.22 29.36
C ASN A 48 3.08 4.92 29.89
N GLY A 49 2.00 4.95 29.09
CA GLY A 49 0.73 5.54 29.53
C GLY A 49 -0.12 4.60 30.38
N ASN A 50 -1.28 5.08 30.84
CA ASN A 50 -2.20 4.35 31.73
C ASN A 50 -3.07 3.30 31.01
N CYS A 51 -2.56 2.66 29.96
CA CYS A 51 -3.28 1.64 29.20
C CYS A 51 -2.76 0.24 29.54
N PRO A 52 -3.57 -0.82 29.38
CA PRO A 52 -3.20 -2.20 29.76
C PRO A 52 -2.23 -2.86 28.76
N PHE A 53 -1.41 -2.06 28.08
CA PHE A 53 -0.44 -2.52 27.10
C PHE A 53 0.72 -1.52 26.98
N THR A 54 1.87 -2.03 26.54
CA THR A 54 3.05 -1.24 26.21
C THR A 54 3.58 -1.68 24.85
N PHE A 55 4.22 -0.75 24.14
CA PHE A 55 4.84 -1.00 22.86
C PHE A 55 5.93 0.05 22.61
N ASN A 56 6.85 -0.27 21.71
CA ASN A 56 7.87 0.66 21.27
C ASN A 56 7.40 1.36 19.99
N TYR A 57 7.61 2.67 19.92
CA TYR A 57 7.27 3.46 18.76
C TYR A 57 8.40 4.42 18.38
N PRO A 58 8.52 4.81 17.10
CA PRO A 58 9.64 5.63 16.66
C PRO A 58 9.67 7.00 17.34
N VAL A 59 10.86 7.51 17.65
CA VAL A 59 11.03 8.82 18.31
C VAL A 59 10.53 9.99 17.46
N TYR A 60 10.50 9.82 16.13
CA TYR A 60 9.99 10.79 15.16
C TYR A 60 8.45 10.74 14.99
N ALA A 61 7.75 9.95 15.81
CA ALA A 61 6.30 9.87 15.80
C ALA A 61 5.69 10.50 17.05
N ASN A 62 4.57 11.19 16.89
CA ASN A 62 3.85 11.88 17.95
C ASN A 62 2.62 11.08 18.35
N ILE A 63 2.49 10.75 19.63
CA ILE A 63 1.34 10.03 20.16
C ILE A 63 0.39 11.01 20.83
N GLY A 64 -0.90 10.89 20.56
CA GLY A 64 -1.94 11.71 21.21
C GLY A 64 -3.29 11.00 21.18
N PRO A 65 -4.20 11.34 22.11
CA PRO A 65 -5.53 10.72 22.16
C PRO A 65 -6.29 10.94 20.84
N ASP A 66 -7.15 9.98 20.50
CA ASP A 66 -8.05 10.15 19.37
C ASP A 66 -9.03 11.30 19.68
N LYS A 67 -9.18 12.21 18.73
CA LYS A 67 -10.01 13.43 18.84
C LYS A 67 -11.44 13.20 18.35
N ASN A 68 -11.77 12.01 17.87
CA ASN A 68 -13.13 11.69 17.46
C ASN A 68 -14.10 11.80 18.64
N ARG A 69 -15.32 12.29 18.40
CA ARG A 69 -16.38 12.41 19.41
C ARG A 69 -16.68 11.08 20.12
N ASN A 70 -16.51 9.96 19.42
CA ASN A 70 -16.79 8.62 19.94
C ASN A 70 -15.53 7.89 20.46
N ALA A 71 -14.39 8.60 20.56
CA ALA A 71 -13.14 8.03 21.03
C ALA A 71 -13.29 7.43 22.43
N GLN A 72 -12.83 6.19 22.59
CA GLN A 72 -12.85 5.47 23.86
C GLN A 72 -11.52 5.64 24.60
N PRO A 73 -11.46 5.35 25.91
CA PRO A 73 -10.20 5.27 26.63
C PRO A 73 -9.20 4.36 25.92
N CYS A 74 -7.92 4.76 25.92
CA CYS A 74 -6.84 4.05 25.22
C CYS A 74 -6.98 3.97 23.69
N TRP A 75 -7.77 4.86 23.10
CA TRP A 75 -7.70 5.14 21.66
C TRP A 75 -6.81 6.34 21.41
N PHE A 76 -5.85 6.18 20.51
CA PHE A 76 -4.88 7.22 20.20
C PHE A 76 -4.37 7.08 18.78
N ASN A 77 -3.82 8.19 18.30
CA ASN A 77 -3.20 8.28 17.00
C ASN A 77 -1.71 8.44 17.18
N LEU A 78 -0.96 7.74 16.34
CA LEU A 78 0.46 7.94 16.18
C LEU A 78 0.70 8.67 14.86
N GLU A 79 0.96 9.97 14.96
CA GLU A 79 1.17 10.86 13.83
C GLU A 79 2.64 10.84 13.41
N PHE A 80 2.86 10.79 12.10
CA PHE A 80 4.17 10.80 11.46
C PHE A 80 4.26 12.03 10.54
N PRO A 81 4.63 13.21 11.08
CA PRO A 81 4.56 14.48 10.33
C PRO A 81 5.36 14.46 9.03
N ASP A 82 6.59 13.92 9.07
CA ASP A 82 7.49 13.84 7.91
C ASP A 82 6.93 12.96 6.78
N PHE A 83 6.06 12.00 7.13
CA PHE A 83 5.45 11.06 6.19
C PHE A 83 4.00 11.41 5.85
N LYS A 84 3.43 12.46 6.46
CA LYS A 84 2.00 12.80 6.38
C LYS A 84 1.11 11.58 6.64
N GLY A 85 1.54 10.71 7.55
CA GLY A 85 0.89 9.45 7.86
C GLY A 85 0.37 9.45 9.29
N THR A 86 -0.74 8.75 9.50
CA THR A 86 -1.32 8.53 10.82
C THR A 86 -1.59 7.06 11.01
N LEU A 87 -1.13 6.51 12.11
CA LEU A 87 -1.49 5.17 12.56
C LEU A 87 -2.56 5.31 13.64
N HIS A 88 -3.76 4.84 13.34
CA HIS A 88 -4.90 4.83 14.26
C HIS A 88 -4.83 3.58 15.14
N LEU A 89 -4.92 3.75 16.46
CA LEU A 89 -4.82 2.68 17.43
C LEU A 89 -6.06 2.70 18.33
N SER A 90 -6.83 1.63 18.27
CA SER A 90 -8.01 1.42 19.10
C SER A 90 -7.79 0.20 19.99
N TYR A 91 -7.99 0.37 21.30
CA TYR A 91 -7.99 -0.72 22.26
C TYR A 91 -9.43 -1.10 22.62
N MET A 92 -9.73 -2.40 22.60
CA MET A 92 -11.03 -2.95 23.00
C MET A 92 -10.81 -4.07 24.03
N PRO A 93 -11.36 -3.96 25.25
CA PRO A 93 -11.17 -4.98 26.28
C PRO A 93 -11.97 -6.24 25.96
N ILE A 94 -11.33 -7.40 26.10
CA ILE A 94 -11.98 -8.71 25.95
C ILE A 94 -12.54 -9.13 27.31
N THR A 95 -13.82 -8.86 27.55
CA THR A 95 -14.48 -9.11 28.84
C THR A 95 -15.17 -10.46 28.94
N SER A 96 -15.44 -11.12 27.80
CA SER A 96 -16.07 -12.44 27.74
C SER A 96 -15.81 -13.13 26.40
N LYS A 97 -16.08 -14.44 26.31
CA LYS A 97 -16.03 -15.18 25.04
C LYS A 97 -17.01 -14.65 24.00
N LYS A 98 -18.19 -14.15 24.44
CA LYS A 98 -19.17 -13.54 23.54
C LYS A 98 -18.61 -12.27 22.91
N VAL A 99 -18.09 -11.36 23.73
CA VAL A 99 -17.45 -10.11 23.27
C VAL A 99 -16.25 -10.40 22.37
N PHE A 100 -15.45 -11.41 22.71
CA PHE A 100 -14.34 -11.84 21.86
C PHE A 100 -14.81 -12.22 20.44
N ASN A 101 -15.85 -13.06 20.34
CA ASN A 101 -16.39 -13.48 19.06
C ASN A 101 -16.99 -12.29 18.28
N GLU A 102 -17.70 -11.40 18.96
CA GLU A 102 -18.24 -10.17 18.35
C GLU A 102 -17.13 -9.29 17.77
N LEU A 103 -16.05 -9.06 18.52
CA LEU A 103 -14.91 -8.26 18.08
C LEU A 103 -14.17 -8.89 16.88
N ILE A 104 -14.10 -10.22 16.81
CA ILE A 104 -13.53 -10.93 15.66
C ILE A 104 -14.40 -10.70 14.42
N GLU A 105 -15.71 -10.90 14.54
CA GLU A 105 -16.64 -10.70 13.42
C GLU A 105 -16.68 -9.23 12.96
N ASP A 106 -16.57 -8.28 13.89
CA ASP A 106 -16.46 -6.86 13.58
C ASP A 106 -15.18 -6.54 12.82
N ALA A 107 -14.03 -7.09 13.25
CA ALA A 107 -12.75 -6.91 12.57
C ALA A 107 -12.77 -7.53 11.17
N HIS A 108 -13.34 -8.72 11.02
CA HIS A 108 -13.55 -9.38 9.74
C HIS A 108 -14.45 -8.51 8.84
N THR A 109 -15.64 -8.15 9.31
CA THR A 109 -16.59 -7.31 8.57
C THR A 109 -15.97 -5.98 8.16
N PHE A 110 -15.17 -5.36 9.04
CA PHE A 110 -14.46 -4.11 8.74
C PHE A 110 -13.45 -4.27 7.60
N ALA A 111 -12.61 -5.31 7.65
CA ALA A 111 -11.67 -5.61 6.57
C ALA A 111 -12.41 -5.84 5.24
N PHE A 112 -13.57 -6.51 5.29
CA PHE A 112 -14.34 -6.85 4.11
C PHE A 112 -15.20 -5.72 3.53
N LYS A 113 -15.48 -4.64 4.28
CA LYS A 113 -16.30 -3.50 3.79
C LYS A 113 -15.71 -2.76 2.58
N HIS A 114 -14.39 -2.72 2.43
CA HIS A 114 -13.73 -2.00 1.32
C HIS A 114 -13.41 -2.88 0.10
N THR A 115 -13.81 -4.14 0.14
CA THR A 115 -13.41 -5.16 -0.83
C THR A 115 -14.17 -5.07 -2.15
N VAL A 116 -15.32 -4.39 -2.14
CA VAL A 116 -16.11 -4.08 -3.33
C VAL A 116 -15.30 -3.28 -4.37
N LYS A 117 -14.23 -2.59 -3.96
CA LYS A 117 -13.31 -1.84 -4.84
C LYS A 117 -11.88 -2.41 -4.91
N ALA A 118 -11.56 -3.42 -4.10
CA ALA A 118 -10.23 -4.01 -4.03
C ALA A 118 -9.99 -4.94 -5.23
N THR A 119 -8.75 -5.00 -5.71
CA THR A 119 -8.38 -5.93 -6.80
C THR A 119 -8.10 -7.34 -6.24
N GLY A 120 -7.89 -7.46 -4.92
CA GLY A 120 -7.81 -8.74 -4.20
C GLY A 120 -7.64 -8.53 -2.69
N ILE A 121 -7.91 -9.59 -1.92
CA ILE A 121 -7.59 -9.70 -0.49
C ILE A 121 -6.81 -10.99 -0.32
N ASP A 122 -5.64 -10.90 0.29
CA ASP A 122 -4.92 -12.07 0.78
C ASP A 122 -5.12 -12.20 2.29
N GLU A 123 -5.60 -13.37 2.72
CA GLU A 123 -5.66 -13.74 4.14
C GLU A 123 -4.40 -14.52 4.52
N GLY A 124 -3.81 -14.20 5.66
CA GLY A 124 -2.72 -14.98 6.25
C GLY A 124 -2.93 -15.24 7.73
N THR A 125 -2.44 -16.38 8.21
CA THR A 125 -2.55 -16.78 9.61
C THR A 125 -1.25 -16.51 10.36
N ILE A 126 -1.39 -15.94 11.56
CA ILE A 126 -0.31 -15.80 12.54
C ILE A 126 -0.47 -16.95 13.54
N ALA A 127 0.57 -17.77 13.70
CA ALA A 127 0.59 -18.85 14.68
C ALA A 127 1.97 -18.96 15.33
N TYR A 128 2.04 -18.65 16.62
CA TYR A 128 3.20 -18.90 17.48
C TYR A 128 2.76 -19.76 18.67
N PRO A 129 2.75 -21.10 18.52
CA PRO A 129 2.25 -22.01 19.55
C PRO A 129 2.99 -21.89 20.89
N ASP A 130 4.31 -21.74 20.85
CA ASP A 130 5.15 -21.60 22.06
C ASP A 130 4.78 -20.39 22.91
N ARG A 131 4.23 -19.35 22.26
CA ARG A 131 3.78 -18.10 22.89
C ARG A 131 2.27 -18.01 23.01
N LYS A 132 1.54 -19.06 22.61
CA LYS A 132 0.07 -19.11 22.52
C LYS A 132 -0.53 -17.89 21.79
N MET A 133 0.17 -17.39 20.77
CA MET A 133 -0.28 -16.23 19.99
C MET A 133 -0.81 -16.71 18.64
N TYR A 134 -2.05 -16.34 18.35
CA TYR A 134 -2.73 -16.68 17.11
C TYR A 134 -3.46 -15.44 16.58
N GLY A 135 -3.58 -15.35 15.26
CA GLY A 135 -4.28 -14.25 14.63
C GLY A 135 -4.45 -14.45 13.14
N ILE A 136 -5.20 -13.55 12.53
CA ILE A 136 -5.40 -13.49 11.08
C ILE A 136 -5.02 -12.06 10.66
N TYR A 137 -4.34 -11.92 9.54
CA TYR A 137 -4.11 -10.62 8.92
C TYR A 137 -4.65 -10.62 7.49
N TYR A 138 -5.14 -9.47 7.06
CA TYR A 138 -5.64 -9.25 5.71
C TYR A 138 -4.72 -8.25 5.01
N ARG A 139 -4.22 -8.60 3.83
CA ARG A 139 -3.57 -7.66 2.92
C ARG A 139 -4.55 -7.30 1.83
N ILE A 140 -4.88 -6.01 1.75
CA ILE A 140 -5.85 -5.47 0.80
C ILE A 140 -5.07 -4.69 -0.26
N ASP A 141 -5.08 -5.17 -1.51
CA ASP A 141 -4.37 -4.57 -2.62
C ASP A 141 -5.34 -3.90 -3.62
N GLY A 142 -4.91 -2.79 -4.23
CA GLY A 142 -5.66 -2.04 -5.23
C GLY A 142 -5.99 -0.60 -4.80
N ASN A 143 -6.88 0.06 -5.55
CA ASN A 143 -7.36 1.42 -5.22
C ASN A 143 -8.41 1.35 -4.11
N THR A 144 -7.93 1.08 -2.89
CA THR A 144 -8.75 0.66 -1.74
C THR A 144 -9.00 1.77 -0.73
N ALA A 145 -8.21 2.85 -0.79
CA ALA A 145 -8.48 4.10 -0.08
C ALA A 145 -9.45 4.94 -0.92
N SER A 146 -10.74 4.86 -0.61
CA SER A 146 -11.78 5.73 -1.19
C SER A 146 -12.09 6.92 -0.31
#